data_AF-A0A1B6D335-F1
#
_entry.id   AF-A0A1B6D335-F1
#
_cell.length_a   1.000
_cell.length_b   1.000
_cell.length_c   1.000
_cell.angle_alpha   90.00
_cell.angle_beta   90.00
_cell.angle_gamma   90.00
#
_symmetry.space_group_name_H-M   'P 1'
#
loop_
_entity.id
_entity.type
_entity.pdbx_description
1 polymer ?
#
loop_
_entity_poly.entity_id
_entity_poly.type
_entity_poly.pdbx_seq_one_letter_code
_entity_poly.pdbx_strand_id
1 'polypeptide(L)'
;LSVTKSYPSTDSLSFKLNLNLTSLDPSVKESIGETSSQSVVVAVDRIFTGSTRLDGDAIVDFVRALCQVSVDELANQSHPRMFSLQKIVEISYYNMGRIRLQ
;
A
#
# COMPACT_ATOMS: atom_id res chain seq x y z
N LEU A 1 62.51 -5.59 -5.93
CA LEU A 1 61.67 -6.16 -4.86
C LEU A 1 60.88 -5.03 -4.23
N SER A 2 59.56 -4.99 -4.44
CA SER A 2 58.65 -4.11 -3.69
C SER A 2 57.64 -5.01 -3.00
N VAL A 3 57.74 -5.12 -1.68
CA VAL A 3 56.78 -5.85 -0.84
C VAL A 3 55.69 -4.85 -0.46
N THR A 4 54.51 -4.97 -1.06
CA THR A 4 53.31 -4.25 -0.60
C THR A 4 52.71 -5.00 0.58
N LYS A 5 52.75 -4.37 1.76
CA LYS A 5 52.08 -4.87 2.97
C LYS A 5 50.64 -4.35 2.97
N SER A 6 49.68 -5.22 2.67
CA SER A 6 48.25 -4.88 2.76
C SER A 6 47.83 -4.80 4.23
N TYR A 7 47.42 -3.62 4.68
CA TYR A 7 46.66 -3.45 5.92
C TYR A 7 45.16 -3.54 5.58
N PRO A 8 44.34 -4.26 6.38
CA PRO A 8 42.90 -4.28 6.13
C PRO A 8 42.28 -2.92 6.44
N SER A 9 41.52 -2.40 5.48
CA SER A 9 40.77 -1.15 5.59
C SER A 9 39.61 -1.24 6.58
N THR A 10 39.32 -0.11 7.19
CA THR A 10 38.29 0.20 8.18
C THR A 10 36.88 -0.23 7.75
N ASP A 11 36.41 -1.42 8.14
CA ASP A 11 34.99 -1.79 7.97
C ASP A 11 34.41 -2.69 9.08
N SER A 12 35.13 -2.83 10.21
CA SER A 12 34.68 -3.68 11.33
C SER A 12 33.55 -3.04 12.16
N LEU A 13 33.46 -1.71 12.20
CA LEU A 13 32.40 -0.97 12.92
C LEU A 13 31.07 -0.98 12.15
N SER A 14 31.12 -0.82 10.83
CA SER A 14 29.99 -0.90 9.90
C SER A 14 29.29 -2.26 9.99
N PHE A 15 30.09 -3.34 10.05
CA PHE A 15 29.56 -4.69 10.17
C PHE A 15 28.92 -4.96 11.54
N LYS A 16 29.50 -4.42 12.62
CA LYS A 16 28.95 -4.56 13.99
C LYS A 16 27.66 -3.77 14.22
N LEU A 17 27.51 -2.60 13.60
CA LEU A 17 26.26 -1.84 13.66
C LEU A 17 25.12 -2.56 12.92
N ASN A 18 25.42 -3.23 11.80
CA ASN A 18 24.43 -3.99 11.03
C ASN A 18 23.93 -5.26 11.77
N LEU A 19 24.77 -5.85 12.64
CA LEU A 19 24.41 -7.01 13.47
C LEU A 19 23.51 -6.69 14.67
N ASN A 20 23.40 -5.41 15.07
CA ASN A 20 22.54 -5.00 16.19
C ASN A 20 21.12 -4.60 15.74
N LEU A 21 20.93 -4.28 14.45
CA LEU A 21 19.61 -3.93 13.91
C LEU A 21 18.75 -5.16 13.55
N THR A 22 19.40 -6.31 13.35
CA THR A 22 18.75 -7.59 13.00
C THR A 22 18.32 -8.40 14.21
N SER A 23 18.74 -8.03 15.43
CA SER A 23 18.37 -8.69 16.69
C SER A 23 17.11 -8.13 17.35
N LEU A 24 16.47 -7.11 16.75
CA LEU A 24 15.20 -6.61 17.23
C LEU A 24 14.11 -7.66 17.02
N ASP A 25 13.49 -8.06 18.13
CA ASP A 25 12.40 -9.02 18.19
C ASP A 25 11.30 -8.69 17.14
N PRO A 26 10.87 -9.65 16.30
CA PRO A 26 9.82 -9.44 15.30
C PRO A 26 8.53 -8.85 15.89
N SER A 27 8.21 -9.18 17.15
CA SER A 27 7.02 -8.69 17.86
C SER A 27 7.07 -7.18 18.12
N VAL A 28 8.26 -6.58 18.22
CA VAL A 28 8.46 -5.14 18.41
C VAL A 28 8.35 -4.38 17.08
N LYS A 29 8.69 -5.01 15.95
CA LYS A 29 8.48 -4.43 14.61
C LYS A 29 7.01 -4.46 14.19
N GLU A 30 6.28 -5.49 14.61
CA GLU A 30 4.87 -5.68 14.24
C GLU A 30 3.92 -4.78 15.06
N SER A 31 4.21 -4.55 16.35
CA SER A 31 3.36 -3.72 17.24
C SER A 31 3.34 -2.21 16.92
N ILE A 32 4.23 -1.71 16.06
CA ILE A 32 4.31 -0.28 15.72
C ILE A 32 3.46 0.06 14.48
N GLY A 33 2.97 -0.94 13.73
CA GLY A 33 2.19 -0.74 12.49
C GLY A 33 0.67 -0.89 12.62
N GLU A 34 0.16 -1.55 13.66
CA GLU A 34 -1.24 -2.01 13.68
C GLU A 34 -2.27 -1.01 14.24
N THR A 35 -1.86 0.18 14.68
CA THR A 35 -2.77 1.20 15.22
C THR A 35 -3.03 2.36 14.25
N SER A 36 -3.02 2.13 12.93
CA SER A 36 -3.58 3.11 11.99
C SER A 36 -5.11 3.01 11.94
N SER A 37 -5.73 3.18 13.12
CA SER A 37 -7.15 3.41 13.37
C SER A 37 -8.12 2.43 12.69
N GLN A 38 -8.53 1.39 13.40
CA GLN A 38 -9.66 0.52 13.03
C GLN A 38 -10.89 1.32 12.56
N SER A 39 -11.12 2.51 13.13
CA SER A 39 -12.16 3.45 12.69
C SER A 39 -11.99 3.94 11.26
N VAL A 40 -10.76 4.22 10.83
CA VAL A 40 -10.42 4.61 9.45
C VAL A 40 -10.66 3.44 8.51
N VAL A 41 -10.19 2.24 8.86
CA VAL A 41 -10.42 1.03 8.06
C VAL A 41 -11.93 0.80 7.87
N VAL A 42 -12.71 0.93 8.94
CA VAL A 42 -14.17 0.80 8.89
C VAL A 42 -14.82 1.91 8.06
N ALA A 43 -14.36 3.16 8.17
CA ALA A 43 -14.88 4.27 7.38
C ALA A 43 -14.61 4.06 5.87
N VAL A 44 -13.40 3.62 5.53
CA VAL A 44 -12.99 3.30 4.16
C VAL A 44 -13.83 2.16 3.60
N ASP A 45 -14.00 1.07 4.36
CA ASP A 45 -14.83 -0.05 3.95
C ASP A 45 -16.27 0.41 3.66
N ARG A 46 -16.86 1.20 4.57
CA ARG A 46 -18.21 1.77 4.41
C ARG A 46 -18.39 2.64 3.17
N ILE A 47 -17.34 3.34 2.72
CA ILE A 47 -17.38 4.12 1.47
C ILE A 47 -17.54 3.17 0.29
N PHE A 48 -16.74 2.10 0.24
CA PHE A 48 -16.72 1.16 -0.88
C PHE A 48 -17.97 0.26 -0.93
N THR A 49 -18.37 -0.36 0.18
CA THR A 49 -19.65 -1.10 0.25
C THR A 49 -20.84 -0.18 0.05
N GLY A 50 -20.73 1.07 0.51
CA GLY A 50 -21.76 2.09 0.36
C GLY A 50 -21.97 2.61 -1.05
N SER A 51 -21.09 2.28 -1.99
CA SER A 51 -21.17 2.67 -3.40
C SER A 51 -22.49 2.26 -4.07
N THR A 52 -23.11 1.17 -3.61
CA THR A 52 -24.44 0.70 -4.06
C THR A 52 -25.57 1.70 -3.87
N ARG A 53 -25.42 2.64 -2.93
CA ARG A 53 -26.43 3.68 -2.63
C ARG A 53 -26.25 4.96 -3.43
N LEU A 54 -25.13 5.13 -4.14
CA LEU A 54 -24.92 6.29 -5.01
C LEU A 54 -25.94 6.26 -6.15
N ASP A 55 -26.34 7.41 -6.72
CA ASP A 55 -27.13 7.40 -7.95
C ASP A 55 -26.28 6.96 -9.16
N GLY A 56 -26.90 6.91 -10.35
CA GLY A 56 -26.26 6.41 -11.57
C GLY A 56 -25.09 7.26 -12.06
N ASP A 57 -25.09 8.57 -11.82
CA ASP A 57 -24.03 9.47 -12.26
C ASP A 57 -22.93 9.57 -11.19
N ALA A 58 -23.31 9.62 -9.91
CA ALA A 58 -22.39 9.65 -8.79
C ALA A 58 -21.50 8.40 -8.72
N ILE A 59 -22.03 7.20 -9.04
CA ILE A 59 -21.20 5.98 -9.10
C ILE A 59 -20.18 6.04 -10.24
N VAL A 60 -20.55 6.63 -11.38
CA VAL A 60 -19.64 6.78 -12.53
C VAL A 60 -18.52 7.75 -12.17
N ASP A 61 -18.84 8.88 -11.54
CA ASP A 61 -17.85 9.85 -11.09
C ASP A 61 -16.93 9.27 -10.01
N PHE A 62 -17.48 8.49 -9.08
CA PHE A 62 -16.71 7.79 -8.06
C PHE A 62 -15.72 6.78 -8.66
N VAL A 63 -16.18 5.94 -9.59
CA VAL A 63 -15.31 4.96 -10.28
C VAL A 63 -14.28 5.69 -11.15
N ARG A 64 -14.63 6.80 -11.81
CA ARG A 64 -13.67 7.58 -12.61
C ARG A 64 -12.55 8.15 -11.74
N ALA A 65 -12.86 8.68 -10.56
CA ALA A 65 -11.86 9.17 -9.62
C ALA A 65 -10.94 8.03 -9.13
N LEU A 66 -11.51 6.85 -8.82
CA LEU A 66 -10.75 5.66 -8.44
C LEU A 66 -9.81 5.17 -9.54
N CYS A 67 -10.26 5.19 -10.80
CA CYS A 67 -9.40 4.85 -11.93
C CYS A 67 -8.18 5.78 -11.99
N GLN A 68 -8.37 7.08 -11.76
CA GLN A 68 -7.27 8.02 -11.80
C GLN A 68 -6.27 7.78 -10.66
N VAL A 69 -6.76 7.56 -9.44
CA VAL A 69 -5.90 7.17 -8.31
C VAL A 69 -5.17 5.86 -8.59
N SER A 70 -5.82 4.90 -9.26
CA SER A 70 -5.18 3.63 -9.62
C SER A 70 -4.00 3.80 -10.57
N VAL A 71 -4.05 4.77 -11.50
CA VAL A 71 -2.93 5.10 -12.38
C VAL A 71 -1.78 5.69 -11.57
N ASP A 72 -2.06 6.62 -10.66
CA ASP A 72 -1.06 7.22 -9.79
C ASP A 72 -0.42 6.19 -8.83
N GLU A 73 -1.22 5.24 -8.33
CA GLU A 73 -0.75 4.12 -7.51
C GLU A 73 0.23 3.21 -8.27
N LEU A 74 -0.03 2.97 -9.56
CA LEU A 74 0.82 2.15 -10.43
C LEU A 74 2.04 2.91 -10.96
N ALA A 75 1.95 4.24 -11.07
CA ALA A 75 3.04 5.08 -11.58
C ALA A 75 4.28 5.09 -10.68
N ASN A 76 4.14 4.65 -9.42
CA ASN A 76 5.28 4.48 -8.51
C ASN A 76 6.12 3.24 -8.91
N GLN A 77 7.20 3.46 -9.65
CA GLN A 77 8.08 2.39 -10.16
C GLN A 77 8.76 1.56 -9.06
N SER A 78 9.04 2.17 -7.90
CA SER A 78 9.71 1.48 -6.79
C SER A 78 8.75 0.62 -5.97
N HIS A 79 7.46 0.99 -5.93
CA HIS A 79 6.46 0.28 -5.15
C HIS A 79 5.05 0.47 -5.74
N PRO A 80 4.73 -0.22 -6.86
CA PRO A 80 3.41 -0.12 -7.46
C PRO A 80 2.36 -0.71 -6.51
N ARG A 81 1.27 0.03 -6.29
CA ARG A 81 0.15 -0.41 -5.45
C ARG A 81 -1.05 -0.77 -6.30
N MET A 82 -1.82 -1.77 -5.87
CA MET A 82 -3.02 -2.24 -6.57
C MET A 82 -4.29 -2.07 -5.73
N PHE A 83 -4.26 -1.21 -4.71
CA PHE A 83 -5.37 -1.08 -3.77
C PHE A 83 -6.62 -0.55 -4.46
N SER A 84 -6.49 0.56 -5.19
CA SER A 84 -7.62 1.16 -5.91
C SER A 84 -8.14 0.25 -7.03
N LEU A 85 -7.26 -0.49 -7.71
CA LEU A 85 -7.66 -1.50 -8.71
C LEU A 85 -8.53 -2.61 -8.10
N GLN A 86 -8.15 -3.13 -6.93
CA GLN A 86 -8.94 -4.13 -6.23
C GLN A 86 -10.32 -3.57 -5.86
N LYS A 87 -10.37 -2.32 -5.36
CA LYS A 87 -11.64 -1.66 -5.03
C LYS A 87 -12.55 -1.43 -6.23
N ILE A 88 -12.00 -1.14 -7.41
CA ILE A 88 -12.81 -1.04 -8.64
C ILE A 88 -13.52 -2.36 -8.95
N VAL A 89 -12.85 -3.51 -8.79
CA VAL A 89 -13.47 -4.83 -9.02
C VAL A 89 -14.58 -5.11 -8.01
N GLU A 90 -14.33 -4.85 -6.73
CA GLU A 90 -15.33 -5.00 -5.67
C GLU A 90 -16.57 -4.13 -5.91
N ILE A 91 -16.37 -2.84 -6.20
CA ILE A 91 -17.46 -1.89 -6.50
C ILE A 91 -18.23 -2.36 -7.73
N SER A 92 -17.54 -2.80 -8.78
CA SER A 92 -18.18 -3.30 -9.99
C SER A 92 -19.11 -4.47 -9.66
N TYR A 93 -18.63 -5.43 -8.85
CA TYR A 93 -19.42 -6.55 -8.36
C TYR A 93 -20.65 -6.09 -7.57
N TYR A 94 -20.49 -5.18 -6.61
CA TYR A 94 -21.60 -4.66 -5.81
C TYR A 94 -22.66 -3.92 -6.64
N ASN A 95 -22.28 -3.34 -7.79
CA ASN A 95 -23.16 -2.52 -8.61
C ASN A 95 -23.69 -3.24 -9.88
N MET A 96 -23.37 -4.53 -10.12
CA MET A 96 -23.82 -5.26 -11.32
C MET A 96 -25.36 -5.37 -11.45
N GLY A 97 -26.10 -5.27 -10.35
CA GLY A 97 -27.58 -5.33 -10.34
C GLY A 97 -28.29 -4.05 -10.75
N ARG A 98 -27.57 -2.96 -11.04
CA ARG A 98 -28.19 -1.68 -11.46
C ARG A 98 -28.71 -1.78 -12.89
N ILE A 99 -30.02 -1.74 -13.05
CA ILE A 99 -30.66 -1.60 -14.36
C ILE A 99 -30.77 -0.10 -14.70
N ARG A 100 -30.09 0.36 -15.74
CA ARG A 100 -30.31 1.70 -16.33
C ARG A 100 -31.55 1.62 -17.21
N LEU A 101 -32.71 2.02 -16.69
CA LEU A 101 -33.84 2.38 -17.54
C LEU A 101 -33.54 3.77 -18.10
N GLN A 102 -33.18 3.82 -19.39
CA GLN A 102 -33.06 5.06 -20.15
C GLN A 102 -34.43 5.46 -20.71
#